data_AF-A0A3B9WZE4-F1
#
_entry.id   AF-A0A3B9WZE4-F1
#
_cell.length_a   1.000
_cell.length_b   1.000
_cell.length_c   1.000
_cell.angle_alpha   90.00
_cell.angle_beta   90.00
_cell.angle_gamma   90.00
#
_symmetry.space_group_name_H-M   'P 1'
#
loop_
_entity.id
_entity.type
_entity.pdbx_description
1 polymer ?
#
loop_
_entity_poly.entity_id
_entity_poly.type
_entity_poly.pdbx_seq_one_letter_code
_entity_poly.pdbx_strand_id
1 'polypeptide(L)'
;MDTKISHLEGTMPISKKEIDKQVNSPEHYISGDLECIDAMVSIFGLKRTQDYAEIAAFKYVYRAGKKAGNPAAQDKAKNIWYTRFSMGDDPRK
;
A
#
# COMPACT_ATOMS: atom_id res chain seq x y z
N MET A 1 42.56 -13.09 9.28
CA MET A 1 41.70 -11.92 9.56
C MET A 1 40.34 -12.24 8.99
N ASP A 2 39.53 -12.96 9.77
CA ASP A 2 38.20 -13.38 9.36
C ASP A 2 37.23 -12.24 9.64
N THR A 3 36.91 -11.48 8.60
CA THR A 3 35.86 -10.47 8.67
C THR A 3 34.53 -11.17 8.82
N LYS A 4 34.01 -11.15 10.05
CA LYS A 4 32.68 -11.60 10.42
C LYS A 4 31.63 -10.99 9.49
N ILE A 5 31.03 -11.82 8.64
CA ILE A 5 29.72 -11.52 8.05
C ILE A 5 28.70 -11.82 9.17
N SER A 6 28.47 -10.84 10.03
CA SER A 6 27.40 -10.89 11.02
C SER A 6 26.30 -9.91 10.59
N HIS A 7 25.07 -10.44 10.54
CA HIS A 7 23.77 -9.76 10.35
C HIS A 7 23.14 -9.78 8.94
N LEU A 8 22.97 -10.98 8.38
CA LEU A 8 21.80 -11.28 7.54
C LEU A 8 20.80 -12.10 8.35
N GLU A 9 20.31 -11.53 9.45
CA GLU A 9 19.09 -12.03 10.08
C GLU A 9 17.92 -11.14 9.69
N GLY A 10 16.91 -11.74 9.06
CA GLY A 10 15.54 -11.25 9.18
C GLY A 10 14.98 -10.49 7.98
N THR A 11 14.70 -11.18 6.87
CA THR A 11 13.41 -10.97 6.20
C THR A 11 12.85 -12.32 5.80
N MET A 12 12.08 -12.95 6.69
CA MET A 12 11.14 -13.99 6.27
C MET A 12 10.27 -13.38 5.14
N PRO A 13 10.04 -14.09 4.02
CA PRO A 13 9.16 -13.58 2.98
C PRO A 13 7.77 -13.40 3.59
N ILE A 14 7.32 -12.14 3.70
CA ILE A 14 5.93 -11.84 4.11
C ILE A 14 5.02 -12.54 3.10
N SER A 15 4.09 -13.34 3.60
CA SER A 15 3.21 -14.13 2.74
C SER A 15 2.34 -13.21 1.88
N LYS A 16 1.96 -13.68 0.68
CA LYS A 16 1.04 -12.95 -0.20
C LYS A 16 -0.25 -12.53 0.54
N LYS A 17 -0.77 -13.40 1.42
CA LYS A 17 -1.96 -13.15 2.23
C LYS A 17 -1.80 -11.94 3.17
N GLU A 18 -0.64 -11.81 3.80
CA GLU A 18 -0.35 -10.67 4.69
C GLU A 18 -0.19 -9.36 3.90
N ILE A 19 0.43 -9.43 2.71
CA ILE A 19 0.50 -8.29 1.79
C ILE A 19 -0.91 -7.86 1.38
N ASP A 20 -1.76 -8.79 0.95
CA ASP A 20 -3.12 -8.50 0.52
C ASP A 20 -3.93 -7.83 1.64
N LYS A 21 -3.80 -8.29 2.89
CA LYS A 21 -4.43 -7.65 4.06
C LYS A 21 -3.98 -6.18 4.23
N GLN A 22 -2.70 -5.91 4.05
CA GLN A 22 -2.13 -4.56 4.22
C GLN A 22 -2.41 -3.61 3.04
N VAL A 23 -2.84 -4.15 1.89
CA VAL A 23 -3.08 -3.40 0.65
C VAL A 23 -4.57 -3.10 0.47
N ASN A 24 -5.44 -4.10 0.64
CA ASN A 24 -6.86 -3.97 0.27
C ASN A 24 -7.71 -3.34 1.37
N SER A 25 -7.50 -3.76 2.63
CA SER A 25 -8.30 -3.34 3.78
C SER A 25 -7.44 -3.25 5.06
N PRO A 26 -6.47 -2.33 5.11
CA PRO A 26 -5.69 -2.08 6.32
C PRO A 26 -6.58 -1.63 7.49
N GLU A 27 -6.60 -2.40 8.57
CA GLU A 27 -7.48 -2.19 9.75
C GLU A 27 -7.48 -0.75 10.31
N HIS A 28 -6.34 -0.06 10.28
CA HIS A 28 -6.21 1.31 10.80
C HIS A 28 -6.85 2.39 9.93
N TYR A 29 -7.36 2.05 8.74
CA TYR A 29 -8.11 2.95 7.86
C TYR A 29 -9.61 2.63 7.81
N ILE A 30 -10.07 1.67 8.63
CA ILE A 30 -11.46 1.24 8.70
C ILE A 30 -12.10 1.86 9.95
N SER A 31 -13.24 2.52 9.78
CA SER A 31 -14.07 3.03 10.89
C SER A 31 -15.46 2.40 10.82
N GLY A 32 -15.67 1.34 11.60
CA GLY A 32 -16.85 0.48 11.46
C GLY A 32 -16.80 -0.28 10.13
N ASP A 33 -17.81 -0.08 9.28
CA ASP A 33 -17.87 -0.66 7.93
C ASP A 33 -17.38 0.31 6.83
N LEU A 34 -16.90 1.50 7.20
CA LEU A 34 -16.50 2.53 6.25
C LEU A 34 -14.98 2.51 6.01
N GLU A 35 -14.58 2.21 4.78
CA GLU A 35 -13.19 2.37 4.32
C GLU A 35 -12.87 3.87 4.09
N CYS A 36 -11.66 4.28 4.43
CA CYS A 36 -11.21 5.67 4.25
C CYS A 36 -11.39 6.18 2.81
N ILE A 37 -11.18 5.33 1.80
CA ILE A 37 -11.37 5.72 0.40
C ILE A 37 -12.84 6.06 0.08
N ASP A 38 -13.81 5.39 0.71
CA ASP A 38 -15.23 5.68 0.55
C ASP A 38 -15.61 7.00 1.24
N ALA A 39 -15.04 7.25 2.42
CA ALA A 39 -15.16 8.55 3.09
C ALA A 39 -14.60 9.69 2.21
N MET A 40 -13.44 9.47 1.58
CA MET A 40 -12.84 10.45 0.67
C MET A 40 -13.75 10.73 -0.54
N VAL A 41 -14.33 9.70 -1.17
CA VAL A 41 -15.27 9.88 -2.28
C VAL A 41 -16.50 10.65 -1.82
N SER A 42 -17.05 10.34 -0.64
CA SER A 42 -18.24 11.01 -0.11
C SER A 42 -18.00 12.50 0.21
N ILE A 43 -16.82 12.85 0.71
CA ILE A 43 -16.51 14.22 1.18
C ILE A 43 -15.96 15.09 0.04
N PHE A 44 -15.05 14.53 -0.78
CA PHE A 44 -14.30 15.30 -1.78
C PHE A 44 -14.76 15.06 -3.21
N GLY A 45 -15.56 14.02 -3.45
CA GLY A 45 -16.00 13.61 -4.78
C GLY A 45 -14.98 12.72 -5.50
N LEU A 46 -15.50 11.82 -6.35
CA LEU A 46 -14.73 10.78 -7.03
C LEU A 46 -13.49 11.32 -7.75
N LYS A 47 -13.63 12.38 -8.55
CA LYS A 47 -12.52 12.93 -9.34
C LYS A 47 -11.34 13.34 -8.46
N ARG A 48 -11.60 14.05 -7.35
CA ARG A 48 -10.52 14.47 -6.44
C ARG A 48 -9.87 13.28 -5.74
N THR A 49 -10.64 12.25 -5.41
CA THR A 49 -10.11 11.00 -4.85
C THR A 49 -9.25 10.25 -5.87
N GLN A 50 -9.61 10.26 -7.16
CA GLN A 50 -8.79 9.69 -8.23
C GLN A 50 -7.49 10.47 -8.44
N ASP A 51 -7.55 11.81 -8.46
CA ASP A 51 -6.36 12.67 -8.54
C ASP A 51 -5.42 12.40 -7.33
N TYR A 52 -5.97 12.23 -6.13
CA TYR A 52 -5.21 11.79 -4.95
C TYR A 52 -4.58 10.41 -5.12
N ALA A 53 -5.34 9.45 -5.66
CA ALA A 53 -4.88 8.08 -5.82
C ALA A 53 -3.67 8.00 -6.76
N GLU A 54 -3.64 8.79 -7.83
CA GLU A 54 -2.49 8.91 -8.72
C GLU A 54 -1.22 9.39 -7.98
N ILE A 55 -1.36 10.45 -7.17
CA ILE A 55 -0.26 10.97 -6.33
C ILE A 55 0.19 9.93 -5.29
N ALA A 56 -0.76 9.23 -4.66
CA ALA A 56 -0.48 8.19 -3.70
C ALA A 56 0.27 7.01 -4.33
N ALA A 57 -0.07 6.63 -5.56
CA ALA A 57 0.60 5.59 -6.31
C ALA A 57 2.08 5.92 -6.53
N PHE A 58 2.41 7.16 -6.90
CA PHE A 58 3.79 7.64 -7.01
C PHE A 58 4.54 7.54 -5.68
N LYS A 59 3.92 8.00 -4.58
CA LYS A 59 4.50 7.93 -3.23
C LYS A 59 4.94 6.50 -2.87
N TYR A 60 4.13 5.48 -3.20
CA TYR A 60 4.48 4.10 -2.90
C TYR A 60 5.66 3.58 -3.73
N VAL A 61 5.74 3.92 -5.02
CA VAL A 61 6.93 3.61 -5.84
C VAL A 61 8.17 4.28 -5.27
N TYR A 62 8.05 5.56 -4.90
CA TYR A 62 9.17 6.32 -4.35
C TYR A 62 9.67 5.73 -3.02
N ARG A 63 8.79 5.18 -2.19
CA ARG A 63 9.12 4.62 -0.87
C ARG A 63 9.61 3.16 -0.92
N ALA A 64 9.30 2.41 -1.97
CA ALA A 64 9.54 0.97 -2.04
C ALA A 64 10.99 0.62 -1.67
N GLY A 65 11.15 -0.25 -0.66
CA GLY A 65 12.46 -0.70 -0.14
C GLY A 65 13.16 0.26 0.83
N LYS A 66 12.60 1.45 1.08
CA LYS A 66 13.19 2.46 1.98
C LYS A 66 12.62 2.43 3.40
N LYS A 67 11.41 1.88 3.60
CA LYS A 67 10.74 1.82 4.90
C LYS A 67 11.14 0.55 5.66
N ALA A 68 11.83 0.73 6.79
CA ALA A 68 12.17 -0.38 7.70
C ALA A 68 10.91 -1.15 8.12
N GLY A 69 10.99 -2.49 8.14
CA GLY A 69 9.86 -3.36 8.49
C GLY A 69 8.72 -3.41 7.46
N ASN A 70 8.89 -2.84 6.26
CA ASN A 70 7.88 -2.85 5.20
C ASN A 70 8.50 -3.38 3.89
N PRO A 71 8.15 -4.61 3.45
CA PRO A 71 8.70 -5.16 2.23
C PRO A 71 8.40 -4.29 1.01
N ALA A 72 9.34 -4.21 0.08
CA ALA A 72 9.14 -3.50 -1.18
C ALA A 72 7.93 -4.04 -1.97
N ALA A 73 7.62 -5.34 -1.85
CA ALA A 73 6.46 -5.96 -2.48
C ALA A 73 5.13 -5.34 -2.00
N GLN A 74 5.03 -4.99 -0.71
CA GLN A 74 3.84 -4.35 -0.16
C GLN A 74 3.63 -2.95 -0.77
N ASP A 75 4.69 -2.14 -0.88
CA ASP A 75 4.59 -0.82 -1.52
C ASP A 75 4.28 -0.94 -3.02
N LYS A 76 4.86 -1.92 -3.73
CA LYS A 76 4.50 -2.18 -5.15
C LYS A 76 3.04 -2.57 -5.32
N ALA A 77 2.51 -3.42 -4.43
CA ALA A 77 1.10 -3.79 -4.45
C ALA A 77 0.19 -2.58 -4.17
N LYS A 78 0.57 -1.69 -3.23
CA LYS A 78 -0.14 -0.43 -3.01
C LYS A 78 -0.10 0.49 -4.23
N ASN A 79 1.05 0.62 -4.90
CA ASN A 79 1.13 1.37 -6.15
C ASN A 79 0.09 0.86 -7.16
N ILE A 80 0.05 -0.44 -7.43
CA ILE A 80 -0.89 -1.04 -8.37
C ILE A 80 -2.34 -0.75 -7.96
N TRP A 81 -2.67 -0.93 -6.67
CA TRP A 81 -4.01 -0.67 -6.14
C TRP A 81 -4.44 0.79 -6.42
N TYR A 82 -3.60 1.76 -6.07
CA TYR A 82 -3.92 3.18 -6.23
C TYR A 82 -3.93 3.63 -7.69
N THR A 83 -3.07 3.06 -8.55
CA THR A 83 -3.11 3.32 -10.01
C THR A 83 -4.41 2.79 -10.64
N ARG A 84 -4.88 1.61 -10.25
CA ARG A 84 -6.17 1.09 -10.72
C ARG A 84 -7.31 2.00 -10.29
N PHE A 85 -7.36 2.36 -9.00
CA PHE A 85 -8.41 3.25 -8.47
C PHE A 85 -8.42 4.61 -9.19
N SER A 86 -7.26 5.22 -9.46
CA SER A 86 -7.17 6.51 -10.17
C SER A 86 -7.76 6.44 -11.59
N MET A 87 -7.76 5.26 -12.21
CA MET A 87 -8.33 5.02 -13.54
C MET A 87 -9.83 4.65 -13.51
N GLY A 88 -10.46 4.66 -12.33
CA GLY A 88 -11.86 4.24 -12.16
C GLY A 88 -12.05 2.72 -12.06
N ASP A 89 -10.97 1.96 -11.96
CA ASP A 89 -10.97 0.52 -11.70
C ASP A 89 -10.79 0.29 -10.20
N ASP A 90 -11.90 0.25 -9.45
CA ASP A 90 -11.88 0.02 -8.01
C ASP A 90 -11.45 -1.43 -7.70
N PRO A 91 -10.25 -1.68 -7.15
CA PRO A 91 -9.70 -3.03 -6.99
C PRO A 91 -10.45 -3.91 -5.99
N ARG A 92 -11.43 -3.34 -5.29
CA ARG A 92 -12.30 -4.03 -4.31
C ARG A 92 -13.54 -4.65 -4.96
N LYS A 93 -13.85 -4.27 -6.21
CA LYS A 93 -15.03 -4.74 -6.95
C LYS A 93 -14.71 -5.93 -7.86
#